data_AF-A0AAJ2X3A7-F1
#
_entry.id   AF-A0AAJ2X3A7-F1
#
_cell.length_a   1.000
_cell.length_b   1.000
_cell.length_c   1.000
_cell.angle_alpha   90.00
_cell.angle_beta   90.00
_cell.angle_gamma   90.00
#
_symmetry.space_group_name_H-M   'P 1'
#
loop_
_entity.id
_entity.type
_entity.pdbx_description
1 polymer ?
#
loop_
_entity_poly.entity_id
_entity_poly.type
_entity_poly.pdbx_seq_one_letter_code
_entity_poly.pdbx_strand_id
1 'polypeptide(L)'
;MRQEIVDTLASLGGTASTAELAEQLGRPADGLYYHLRELVAGDLLTEVAEIGGERVFRLAGEGAGPVRLVYDLSRHGNADELARFARSLLQVAQQDFEAALKADGVVTEGKRRELWVSRNKGWLSGDDIQEVNVLLERLSALTSQPKAEGRNRLASLAFALAPTKPQPKRRGTQSANAGK
;
A
#
# COMPACT_ATOMS: atom_id res chain seq x y z
N MET A 1 9.12 -2.72 -5.11
CA MET A 1 10.33 -1.92 -5.34
C MET A 1 10.08 -0.45 -5.64
N ARG A 2 9.61 -0.02 -6.83
CA ARG A 2 9.37 1.42 -7.10
C ARG A 2 8.38 2.05 -6.13
N GLN A 3 7.31 1.33 -5.79
CA GLN A 3 6.33 1.77 -4.78
C GLN A 3 6.94 1.87 -3.38
N GLU A 4 7.67 0.85 -2.93
CA GLU A 4 8.40 0.88 -1.63
C GLU A 4 9.35 2.08 -1.53
N ILE A 5 10.03 2.48 -2.61
CA ILE A 5 10.88 3.68 -2.63
C ILE A 5 10.06 4.94 -2.37
N VAL A 6 8.93 5.09 -3.06
CA VAL A 6 8.03 6.25 -2.90
C VAL A 6 7.45 6.31 -1.49
N ASP A 7 6.98 5.18 -0.96
CA ASP A 7 6.41 5.09 0.40
C ASP A 7 7.46 5.38 1.47
N THR A 8 8.67 4.84 1.30
CA THR A 8 9.80 5.10 2.20
C THR A 8 10.16 6.58 2.19
N LEU A 9 10.31 7.18 1.00
CA LEU A 9 10.59 8.60 0.86
C LEU A 9 9.50 9.47 1.51
N ALA A 10 8.23 9.11 1.33
CA ALA A 10 7.11 9.79 1.97
C ALA A 10 7.20 9.70 3.51
N SER A 11 7.50 8.51 4.05
CA SER A 11 7.63 8.31 5.50
C SER A 11 8.81 9.07 6.12
N LEU A 12 9.86 9.34 5.34
CA LEU A 12 11.02 10.16 5.70
C LEU A 12 10.76 11.68 5.58
N GLY A 13 9.53 12.11 5.26
CA GLY A 13 9.19 13.53 5.13
C GLY A 13 9.32 14.07 3.70
N GLY A 14 9.45 13.18 2.71
CA GLY A 14 9.36 13.52 1.29
C GLY A 14 10.68 13.94 0.64
N THR A 15 11.80 13.91 1.35
CA THR A 15 13.16 14.13 0.81
C THR A 15 14.15 13.19 1.50
N ALA A 16 15.00 12.50 0.74
CA ALA A 16 16.04 11.60 1.26
C ALA A 16 17.14 11.35 0.22
N SER A 17 18.34 10.99 0.68
CA SER A 17 19.43 10.52 -0.17
C SER A 17 19.24 9.05 -0.60
N THR A 18 19.96 8.62 -1.64
CA THR A 18 20.00 7.20 -2.03
C THR A 18 20.45 6.31 -0.86
N ALA A 19 21.39 6.76 -0.04
CA ALA A 19 21.90 5.98 1.09
C ALA A 19 20.86 5.85 2.20
N GLU A 20 20.15 6.92 2.55
CA GLU A 20 19.05 6.89 3.52
C GLU A 20 17.94 5.94 3.05
N LEU A 21 17.58 5.97 1.75
CA LEU A 21 16.61 5.04 1.16
C LEU A 21 17.10 3.59 1.22
N ALA A 22 18.37 3.35 0.89
CA ALA A 22 18.98 2.02 0.94
C ALA A 22 18.98 1.44 2.36
N GLU A 23 19.30 2.27 3.36
CA GLU A 23 19.27 1.89 4.77
C GLU A 23 17.86 1.53 5.23
N GLN A 24 16.87 2.39 4.97
CA GLN A 24 15.49 2.12 5.40
C GLN A 24 14.87 0.92 4.68
N LEU A 25 15.21 0.70 3.41
CA LEU A 25 14.73 -0.46 2.64
C LEU A 25 15.50 -1.75 2.95
N GLY A 26 16.62 -1.67 3.67
CA GLY A 26 17.52 -2.82 3.91
C GLY A 26 18.10 -3.40 2.62
N ARG A 27 18.40 -2.55 1.61
CA ARG A 27 18.83 -2.97 0.27
C ARG A 27 20.09 -2.22 -0.19
N PRO A 28 20.93 -2.80 -1.06
CA PRO A 28 22.07 -2.09 -1.63
C PRO A 28 21.64 -0.89 -2.49
N ALA A 29 22.35 0.24 -2.35
CA ALA A 29 22.10 1.47 -3.10
C ALA A 29 22.16 1.26 -4.63
N ASP A 30 23.07 0.40 -5.11
CA ASP A 30 23.24 0.10 -6.54
C ASP A 30 21.95 -0.39 -7.21
N GLY A 31 21.17 -1.20 -6.50
CA GLY A 31 19.89 -1.72 -6.98
C GLY A 31 18.79 -0.67 -7.05
N LEU A 32 18.97 0.48 -6.39
CA LEU A 32 17.99 1.56 -6.36
C LEU A 32 18.10 2.48 -7.58
N TYR A 33 19.31 2.70 -8.12
CA TYR A 33 19.53 3.71 -9.16
C TYR A 33 18.73 3.50 -10.43
N TYR A 34 18.44 2.25 -10.81
CA TYR A 34 17.57 1.98 -11.96
C TYR A 34 16.13 2.46 -11.68
N HIS A 35 15.60 2.11 -10.52
CA HIS A 35 14.25 2.48 -10.10
C HIS A 35 14.09 3.98 -9.86
N LEU A 36 15.07 4.62 -9.22
CA LEU A 36 15.09 6.06 -8.99
C LEU A 36 15.06 6.83 -10.31
N ARG A 37 15.85 6.40 -11.31
CA ARG A 37 15.84 7.01 -12.64
C ARG A 37 14.49 6.92 -13.33
N GLU A 38 13.82 5.77 -13.26
CA GLU A 38 12.48 5.63 -13.85
C GLU A 38 11.41 6.41 -13.11
N LEU A 39 11.53 6.52 -11.78
CA LEU A 39 10.62 7.34 -10.98
C LEU A 39 10.77 8.84 -11.28
N VAL A 40 12.00 9.30 -11.52
CA VAL A 40 12.25 10.67 -12.00
C VAL A 40 11.70 10.85 -13.42
N ALA A 41 11.95 9.89 -14.32
CA ALA A 41 11.44 9.94 -15.69
C ALA A 41 9.90 9.89 -15.78
N GLY A 42 9.24 9.34 -14.76
CA GLY A 42 7.79 9.30 -14.63
C GLY A 42 7.20 10.44 -13.79
N ASP A 43 7.98 11.50 -13.51
CA ASP A 43 7.58 12.68 -12.74
C ASP A 43 7.01 12.37 -11.34
N LEU A 44 7.40 11.23 -10.75
CA LEU A 44 7.05 10.86 -9.37
C LEU A 44 8.08 11.40 -8.37
N LEU A 45 9.32 11.56 -8.81
CA LEU A 45 10.43 12.10 -8.03
C LEU A 45 11.13 13.24 -8.78
N THR A 46 11.76 14.13 -8.03
CA THR A 46 12.69 15.13 -8.56
C THR A 46 14.04 14.95 -7.90
N GLU A 47 15.11 14.92 -8.69
CA GLU A 47 16.48 14.98 -8.17
C GLU A 47 16.80 16.44 -7.81
N VAL A 48 17.03 16.72 -6.52
CA VAL A 48 17.06 18.10 -5.99
C VAL A 48 18.45 18.61 -5.67
N ALA A 49 19.39 17.72 -5.36
CA ALA A 49 20.77 18.08 -5.05
C ALA A 49 21.68 16.84 -5.11
N GLU A 50 22.98 17.11 -5.19
CA GLU A 50 24.01 16.15 -4.84
C GLU A 50 24.73 16.67 -3.59
N ILE A 51 24.61 15.97 -2.46
CA ILE A 51 25.24 16.35 -1.18
C ILE A 51 26.30 15.28 -0.87
N GLY A 52 27.57 15.69 -0.82
CA GLY A 52 28.67 14.77 -0.47
C GLY A 52 28.88 13.60 -1.46
N GLY A 53 28.47 13.75 -2.72
CA GLY A 53 28.54 12.68 -3.74
C GLY A 53 27.30 11.78 -3.78
N GLU A 54 26.30 12.05 -2.93
CA GLU A 54 25.04 11.31 -2.92
C GLU A 54 23.91 12.12 -3.55
N ARG A 55 23.17 11.46 -4.44
CA ARG A 55 21.96 12.03 -5.05
C ARG A 55 20.83 12.08 -4.04
N VAL A 56 20.19 13.24 -3.96
CA VAL A 56 19.04 13.50 -3.10
C VAL A 56 17.79 13.63 -3.95
N PHE A 57 16.75 12.90 -3.56
CA PHE A 57 15.47 12.86 -4.26
C PHE A 57 14.37 13.45 -3.38
N ARG A 58 13.39 14.07 -4.04
CA ARG A 58 12.18 14.62 -3.43
C ARG A 58 10.95 14.07 -4.16
N LEU A 59 9.84 13.86 -3.45
CA LEU A 59 8.56 13.56 -4.07
C LEU A 59 8.08 14.72 -4.95
N ALA A 60 7.55 14.42 -6.13
CA ALA A 60 6.90 15.42 -6.97
C ALA A 60 5.54 15.84 -6.37
N GLY A 61 5.31 17.15 -6.23
CA GLY A 61 4.08 17.73 -5.64
C GLY A 61 4.31 18.47 -4.30
N GLU A 62 3.29 19.18 -3.81
CA GLU A 62 3.38 20.06 -2.62
C GLU A 62 3.36 19.34 -1.26
N GLY A 63 3.45 18.01 -1.19
CA GLY A 63 3.50 17.36 0.13
C GLY A 63 3.65 15.86 0.13
N ALA A 64 4.08 15.36 1.30
CA ALA A 64 4.16 13.95 1.69
C ALA A 64 2.78 13.25 1.79
N GLY A 65 1.85 13.58 0.89
CA GLY A 65 0.56 12.94 0.78
C GLY A 65 0.64 11.64 -0.02
N PRO A 66 -0.31 10.71 0.17
CA PRO A 66 -0.32 9.45 -0.57
C PRO A 66 -0.49 9.72 -2.08
N VAL A 67 0.24 8.97 -2.90
CA VAL A 67 0.08 8.97 -4.36
C VAL A 67 -1.38 8.62 -4.68
N ARG A 68 -2.09 9.53 -5.36
CA ARG A 68 -3.47 9.28 -5.79
C ARG A 68 -3.47 8.60 -7.14
N LEU A 69 -4.08 7.41 -7.20
CA LEU A 69 -4.34 6.72 -8.46
C LEU A 69 -5.46 7.43 -9.23
N VAL A 70 -5.25 7.58 -10.53
CA VAL A 70 -6.34 7.92 -11.46
C VAL A 70 -7.01 6.63 -11.88
N TYR A 71 -8.32 6.53 -11.64
CA TYR A 71 -9.12 5.38 -12.06
C TYR A 71 -9.76 5.66 -13.42
N ASP A 72 -9.28 4.98 -14.46
CA ASP A 72 -9.91 4.98 -15.79
C ASP A 72 -10.35 3.56 -16.14
N LEU A 73 -11.64 3.28 -15.96
CA LEU A 73 -12.24 1.98 -16.26
C LEU A 73 -12.87 1.93 -17.67
N SER A 74 -12.52 2.87 -18.55
CA SER A 74 -12.95 2.85 -19.95
C SER A 74 -12.29 1.71 -20.74
N ARG A 75 -12.76 1.46 -21.97
CA ARG A 75 -12.27 0.37 -22.83
C ARG A 75 -10.75 0.39 -23.09
N HIS A 76 -10.17 1.58 -23.11
CA HIS A 76 -8.72 1.79 -23.27
C HIS A 76 -8.11 2.43 -22.02
N GLY A 77 -8.82 2.34 -20.89
CA GLY A 77 -8.37 2.84 -19.62
C GLY A 77 -7.31 1.93 -18.99
N ASN A 78 -7.04 2.15 -17.71
CA ASN A 78 -5.90 1.57 -17.00
C ASN A 78 -6.31 0.46 -16.01
N ALA A 79 -7.41 -0.25 -16.29
CA ALA A 79 -7.94 -1.26 -15.37
C ALA A 79 -6.94 -2.39 -15.05
N ASP A 80 -6.16 -2.83 -16.04
CA ASP A 80 -5.14 -3.87 -15.86
C ASP A 80 -3.94 -3.36 -15.03
N GLU A 81 -3.52 -2.10 -15.25
CA GLU A 81 -2.52 -1.40 -14.45
C GLU A 81 -2.98 -1.29 -12.99
N LEU A 82 -4.23 -0.86 -12.76
CA LEU A 82 -4.82 -0.73 -11.43
C LEU A 82 -4.87 -2.08 -10.72
N ALA A 83 -5.25 -3.16 -11.42
CA ALA A 83 -5.29 -4.49 -10.86
C ALA A 83 -3.89 -5.01 -10.47
N ARG A 84 -2.88 -4.77 -11.32
CA ARG A 84 -1.47 -5.10 -11.00
C ARG A 84 -0.95 -4.27 -9.84
N PHE A 85 -1.31 -3.00 -9.77
CA PHE A 85 -0.94 -2.10 -8.69
C PHE A 85 -1.55 -2.54 -7.36
N ALA A 86 -2.87 -2.76 -7.31
CA ALA A 86 -3.57 -3.22 -6.11
C ALA A 86 -3.02 -4.58 -5.61
N ARG A 87 -2.74 -5.51 -6.52
CA ARG A 87 -2.09 -6.78 -6.17
C ARG A 87 -0.73 -6.56 -5.51
N SER A 88 0.08 -5.68 -6.07
CA SER A 88 1.43 -5.40 -5.55
C SER A 88 1.37 -4.79 -4.14
N LEU A 89 0.45 -3.84 -3.89
CA LEU A 89 0.26 -3.26 -2.56
C LEU A 89 -0.14 -4.31 -1.50
N LEU A 90 -1.12 -5.15 -1.84
CA LEU A 90 -1.58 -6.20 -0.93
C LEU A 90 -0.51 -7.27 -0.68
N GLN A 91 0.33 -7.55 -1.68
CA GLN A 91 1.45 -8.48 -1.52
C GLN A 91 2.52 -7.91 -0.58
N VAL A 92 2.84 -6.62 -0.68
CA VAL A 92 3.77 -5.96 0.27
C VAL A 92 3.21 -6.00 1.69
N ALA A 93 1.94 -5.64 1.89
CA ALA A 93 1.32 -5.70 3.21
C ALA A 93 1.27 -7.13 3.80
N GLN A 94 1.09 -8.15 2.95
CA GLN A 94 1.22 -9.55 3.37
C GLN A 94 2.64 -9.86 3.86
N GLN A 95 3.67 -9.44 3.13
CA GLN A 95 5.07 -9.66 3.52
C GLN A 95 5.39 -8.95 4.84
N ASP A 96 4.94 -7.70 5.01
CA ASP A 96 5.11 -6.94 6.25
C ASP A 96 4.43 -7.64 7.44
N PHE A 97 3.21 -8.16 7.23
CA PHE A 97 2.50 -8.94 8.23
C PHE A 97 3.26 -10.22 8.62
N GLU A 98 3.75 -10.98 7.64
CA GLU A 98 4.54 -12.19 7.87
C GLU A 98 5.89 -11.92 8.56
N ALA A 99 6.50 -10.77 8.29
CA ALA A 99 7.70 -10.31 8.99
C ALA A 99 7.38 -9.95 10.45
N ALA A 100 6.29 -9.22 10.70
CA ALA A 100 5.87 -8.84 12.04
C ALA A 100 5.49 -10.05 12.92
N LEU A 101 4.97 -11.13 12.34
CA LEU A 101 4.73 -12.40 13.06
C LEU A 101 6.02 -13.01 13.66
N LYS A 102 7.18 -12.68 13.10
CA LYS A 102 8.49 -13.19 13.55
C LYS A 102 9.22 -12.20 14.45
N ALA A 103 8.67 -11.01 14.66
CA ALA A 103 9.28 -9.96 15.48
C ALA A 103 8.91 -10.13 16.96
N ASP A 104 9.88 -9.87 17.84
CA ASP A 104 9.66 -9.91 19.27
C ASP A 104 8.89 -8.68 19.76
N GLY A 105 8.02 -8.87 20.77
CA GLY A 105 7.36 -7.77 21.48
C GLY A 105 6.18 -7.11 20.76
N VAL A 106 5.68 -7.71 19.68
CA VAL A 106 4.50 -7.22 18.94
C VAL A 106 3.22 -7.45 19.76
N VAL A 107 2.45 -6.39 19.99
CA VAL A 107 1.18 -6.47 20.73
C VAL A 107 0.05 -6.94 19.81
N THR A 108 -0.63 -8.04 20.11
CA THR A 108 -1.69 -8.62 19.26
C THR A 108 -3.12 -8.44 19.80
N GLU A 109 -3.26 -8.00 21.05
CA GLU A 109 -4.55 -7.92 21.74
C GLU A 109 -4.85 -6.53 22.33
N GLY A 110 -6.13 -6.31 22.62
CA GLY A 110 -6.61 -5.08 23.25
C GLY A 110 -6.58 -3.85 22.35
N LYS A 111 -6.76 -2.67 22.96
CA LYS A 111 -6.87 -1.38 22.26
C LYS A 111 -5.54 -0.86 21.69
N ARG A 112 -4.41 -1.45 22.08
CA ARG A 112 -3.06 -1.09 21.64
C ARG A 112 -2.41 -2.15 20.74
N ARG A 113 -3.19 -3.04 20.14
CA ARG A 113 -2.66 -4.02 19.20
C ARG A 113 -1.96 -3.33 18.03
N GLU A 114 -0.84 -3.88 17.64
CA GLU A 114 0.03 -3.44 16.56
C GLU A 114 -0.08 -4.36 15.34
N LEU A 115 -0.55 -5.62 15.54
CA LEU A 115 -0.66 -6.62 14.47
C LEU A 115 -2.04 -7.28 14.46
N TRP A 116 -2.71 -7.22 13.30
CA TRP A 116 -4.02 -7.82 13.08
C TRP A 116 -4.31 -7.94 11.58
N VAL A 117 -5.03 -9.00 11.19
CA VAL A 117 -5.61 -9.13 9.85
C VAL A 117 -7.08 -9.47 9.97
N SER A 118 -7.92 -8.85 9.16
CA SER A 118 -9.33 -9.18 9.09
C SER A 118 -9.88 -9.11 7.67
N ARG A 119 -10.93 -9.89 7.43
CA ARG A 119 -11.73 -9.83 6.22
C ARG A 119 -13.19 -9.82 6.59
N ASN A 120 -13.86 -8.71 6.28
CA ASN A 120 -15.28 -8.56 6.53
C ASN A 120 -16.06 -8.77 5.23
N LYS A 121 -17.24 -9.38 5.32
CA LYS A 121 -18.21 -9.48 4.23
C LYS A 121 -19.58 -9.16 4.79
N GLY A 122 -20.20 -8.11 4.30
CA GLY A 122 -21.49 -7.63 4.76
C GLY A 122 -22.25 -6.92 3.66
N TRP A 123 -23.52 -6.65 3.93
CA TRP A 123 -24.34 -5.77 3.11
C TRP A 123 -24.19 -4.34 3.63
N LEU A 124 -23.98 -3.39 2.73
CA LEU A 124 -23.81 -1.99 3.05
C LEU A 124 -24.91 -1.19 2.34
N SER A 125 -25.55 -0.30 3.08
CA SER A 125 -26.38 0.78 2.52
C SER A 125 -25.51 1.85 1.85
N GLY A 126 -26.15 2.84 1.22
CA GLY A 126 -25.43 4.01 0.69
C GLY A 126 -24.69 4.79 1.79
N ASP A 127 -25.36 4.99 2.93
CA ASP A 127 -24.78 5.68 4.09
C ASP A 127 -23.61 4.89 4.68
N ASP A 128 -23.72 3.56 4.75
CA ASP A 128 -22.62 2.69 5.19
C ASP A 128 -21.40 2.83 4.27
N ILE A 129 -21.61 2.91 2.95
CA ILE A 129 -20.51 3.11 1.99
C ILE A 129 -19.84 4.47 2.23
N GLN A 130 -20.63 5.52 2.45
CA GLN A 130 -20.09 6.86 2.71
C GLN A 130 -19.24 6.88 3.99
N GLU A 131 -19.76 6.34 5.08
CA GLU A 131 -19.06 6.29 6.37
C GLU A 131 -17.78 5.45 6.27
N VAL A 132 -17.82 4.31 5.58
CA VAL A 132 -16.61 3.51 5.32
C VAL A 132 -15.54 4.32 4.60
N ASN A 133 -15.89 5.12 3.58
CA ASN A 133 -14.91 5.95 2.89
C ASN A 133 -14.30 7.02 3.80
N VAL A 134 -15.11 7.69 4.63
CA VAL A 134 -14.61 8.67 5.63
C VAL A 134 -13.62 8.02 6.60
N LEU A 135 -13.93 6.83 7.09
CA LEU A 135 -13.05 6.09 8.00
C LEU A 135 -11.75 5.66 7.32
N LEU A 136 -11.81 5.21 6.06
CA LEU A 136 -10.63 4.82 5.29
C LEU A 136 -9.73 6.03 4.99
N GLU A 137 -10.31 7.19 4.67
CA GLU A 137 -9.55 8.44 4.49
C GLU A 137 -8.88 8.87 5.79
N ARG A 138 -9.61 8.85 6.91
CA ARG A 138 -9.05 9.18 8.23
C ARG A 138 -7.93 8.22 8.62
N LEU A 139 -8.12 6.93 8.37
CA LEU A 139 -7.12 5.91 8.65
C LEU A 139 -5.87 6.11 7.80
N SER A 140 -6.04 6.33 6.48
CA SER A 140 -4.95 6.63 5.55
C SER A 140 -4.15 7.85 6.01
N ALA A 141 -4.84 8.92 6.41
CA ALA A 141 -4.19 10.14 6.90
C ALA A 141 -3.40 9.90 8.19
N LEU A 142 -3.87 9.05 9.10
CA LEU A 142 -3.14 8.71 10.33
C LEU A 142 -1.89 7.87 10.06
N THR A 143 -1.96 6.93 9.10
CA THR A 143 -0.88 5.99 8.79
C THR A 143 0.11 6.50 7.75
N SER A 144 -0.17 7.61 7.08
CA SER A 144 0.74 8.24 6.09
C SER A 144 1.54 9.41 6.68
N GLN A 145 1.61 9.54 8.00
CA GLN A 145 2.30 10.65 8.66
C GLN A 145 3.82 10.44 8.62
N PRO A 146 4.62 11.51 8.43
CA PRO A 146 6.07 11.39 8.46
C PRO A 146 6.58 11.13 9.88
N LYS A 147 7.80 10.60 9.97
CA LYS A 147 8.54 10.44 11.23
C LYS A 147 8.65 11.79 11.96
N ALA A 148 8.28 11.80 13.24
CA ALA A 148 8.27 12.98 14.09
C ALA A 148 8.39 12.58 15.57
N GLU A 149 8.61 13.55 16.46
CA GLU A 149 8.64 13.30 17.91
C GLU A 149 7.34 12.63 18.37
N GLY A 150 7.46 11.55 19.16
CA GLY A 150 6.33 10.73 19.60
C GLY A 150 5.81 9.72 18.58
N ARG A 151 6.24 9.76 17.31
CA ARG A 151 5.90 8.77 16.27
C ARG A 151 7.01 7.74 16.10
N ASN A 152 7.10 6.85 17.09
CA ASN A 152 8.20 5.88 17.20
C ASN A 152 7.89 4.51 16.61
N ARG A 153 6.74 4.36 15.92
CA ARG A 153 6.29 3.11 15.32
C ARG A 153 6.06 3.33 13.84
N LEU A 154 6.81 2.58 13.02
CA LEU A 154 6.53 2.44 11.60
C LEU A 154 5.50 1.32 11.43
N ALA A 155 4.46 1.57 10.64
CA ALA A 155 3.42 0.61 10.35
C ALA A 155 3.10 0.63 8.85
N SER A 156 2.83 -0.54 8.31
CA SER A 156 2.34 -0.72 6.94
C SER A 156 0.85 -1.04 6.99
N LEU A 157 0.05 -0.34 6.18
CA LEU A 157 -1.38 -0.57 6.07
C LEU A 157 -1.79 -0.53 4.61
N ALA A 158 -2.33 -1.64 4.11
CA ALA A 158 -3.02 -1.70 2.84
C ALA A 158 -4.43 -2.28 3.04
N PHE A 159 -5.40 -1.71 2.32
CA PHE A 159 -6.77 -2.21 2.30
C PHE A 159 -7.34 -2.13 0.88
N ALA A 160 -8.31 -2.99 0.59
CA ALA A 160 -9.06 -2.94 -0.66
C ALA A 160 -10.56 -3.00 -0.34
N LEU A 161 -11.29 -1.98 -0.79
CA LEU A 161 -12.75 -1.95 -0.78
C LEU A 161 -13.23 -2.29 -2.19
N ALA A 162 -13.95 -3.41 -2.33
CA ALA A 162 -14.45 -3.85 -3.63
C ALA A 162 -15.90 -4.39 -3.50
N PRO A 163 -16.82 -3.96 -4.39
CA PRO A 163 -18.14 -4.58 -4.44
C PRO A 163 -18.01 -6.05 -4.88
N THR A 164 -18.77 -6.94 -4.26
CA THR A 164 -18.81 -8.36 -4.65
C THR A 164 -20.22 -8.73 -5.08
N LYS A 165 -20.33 -9.58 -6.11
CA LYS A 165 -21.62 -10.13 -6.53
C LYS A 165 -21.95 -11.37 -5.69
N PRO A 166 -23.19 -11.53 -5.22
CA PRO A 166 -23.62 -12.79 -4.61
C PRO A 166 -23.45 -13.93 -5.61
N GLN A 167 -22.79 -15.01 -5.22
CA GLN A 167 -22.74 -16.19 -6.07
C GLN A 167 -24.08 -16.93 -5.98
N PRO A 168 -24.69 -17.32 -7.12
CA PRO A 168 -25.91 -18.11 -7.10
C PRO A 168 -25.64 -19.48 -6.47
N LYS A 169 -26.64 -20.03 -5.78
CA LYS A 169 -26.59 -21.38 -5.20
C LYS A 169 -26.31 -22.38 -6.34
N ARG A 170 -25.17 -23.08 -6.32
CA ARG A 170 -24.90 -24.19 -7.25
C ARG A 170 -26.02 -25.22 -7.08
N ARG A 171 -26.90 -25.36 -8.08
CA ARG A 171 -27.82 -26.50 -8.16
C ARG A 171 -26.96 -27.74 -8.38
N GLY A 172 -26.85 -28.59 -7.36
CA GLY A 172 -26.25 -29.91 -7.51
C GLY A 172 -27.06 -30.71 -8.51
N THR A 173 -26.41 -31.22 -9.54
CA THR A 173 -26.92 -32.28 -10.42
C THR A 173 -27.24 -33.48 -9.52
N GLN A 174 -28.50 -33.64 -9.13
CA GLN A 174 -28.97 -34.91 -8.58
C GLN A 174 -28.85 -35.95 -9.70
N SER A 175 -28.07 -36.99 -9.42
CA SER A 175 -27.87 -38.17 -10.26
C SER A 175 -29.20 -38.77 -10.70
N ALA A 176 -29.50 -38.69 -11.99
CA ALA A 176 -30.40 -39.63 -12.63
C ALA A 176 -29.62 -40.92 -12.90
N ASN A 177 -29.50 -41.77 -11.87
CA ASN A 177 -29.27 -43.20 -12.05
C ASN A 177 -30.54 -43.91 -11.52
N ALA A 178 -31.59 -43.92 -12.35
CA ALA A 178 -32.55 -45.02 -12.38
C ALA A 178 -31.92 -46.05 -13.33
N GLY A 179 -31.43 -47.19 -12.87
CA GLY A 179 -32.25 -48.30 -12.39
C GLY A 179 -32.13 -49.39 -13.46
N LYS A 180 -31.29 -50.40 -13.18
CA LYS A 180 -31.23 -51.66 -13.93
C LYS A 180 -32.48 -52.48 -13.64
#